data_AF-H8L487-F1
#
_entry.id   AF-H8L487-F1
#
_cell.length_a   1.000
_cell.length_b   1.000
_cell.length_c   1.000
_cell.angle_alpha   90.00
_cell.angle_beta   90.00
_cell.angle_gamma   90.00
#
_symmetry.space_group_name_H-M   'P 1'
#
loop_
_entity.id
_entity.type
_entity.pdbx_description
1 polymer ?
#
loop_
_entity_poly.entity_id
_entity_poly.type
_entity_poly.pdbx_seq_one_letter_code
_entity_poly.pdbx_strand_id
1 'polypeptide(L)' 'MPHAPAEKKRSLNRVRRILGQCDALDRAIETGIRCGEVMQQIAAIRGAIRAL' A
#
# COMPACT_ATOMS: atom_id res chain seq x y z
N MET A 1 -19.78 0.54 6.31
CA MET A 1 -18.75 0.91 7.30
C MET A 1 -18.41 -0.34 8.11
N PRO A 2 -17.19 -0.56 8.61
CA PRO A 2 -16.92 -1.74 9.42
C PRO A 2 -17.69 -1.64 10.74
N HIS A 3 -18.77 -2.42 10.87
CA HIS A 3 -19.71 -2.33 11.99
C HIS A 3 -19.30 -3.23 13.17
N ALA A 4 -18.34 -4.13 12.95
CA ALA A 4 -17.76 -4.99 13.99
C ALA A 4 -16.29 -4.60 14.33
N PRO A 5 -15.86 -4.72 15.60
CA PRO A 5 -14.46 -4.49 16.00
C PRO A 5 -13.44 -5.29 15.19
N ALA A 6 -13.78 -6.53 14.82
CA ALA A 6 -12.93 -7.40 13.99
C ALA A 6 -12.76 -6.89 12.55
N GLU A 7 -13.82 -6.32 11.96
CA GLU A 7 -13.76 -5.70 10.64
C GLU A 7 -12.92 -4.43 10.67
N LYS A 8 -13.10 -3.59 11.70
CA LYS A 8 -12.28 -2.39 11.91
C LYS A 8 -10.80 -2.74 12.00
N LYS A 9 -10.45 -3.77 12.79
CA LYS A 9 -9.07 -4.25 12.91
C LYS A 9 -8.51 -4.74 11.56
N ARG A 10 -9.30 -5.48 10.78
CA ARG A 10 -8.91 -5.91 9.42
C ARG A 10 -8.67 -4.72 8.50
N SER A 11 -9.60 -3.77 8.40
CA SER A 11 -9.44 -2.58 7.57
C SER A 11 -8.21 -1.76 7.97
N LEU A 12 -8.00 -1.55 9.28
CA LEU A 12 -6.81 -0.85 9.78
C LEU A 12 -5.51 -1.57 9.41
N ASN A 13 -5.46 -2.90 9.49
CA ASN A 13 -4.28 -3.66 9.08
C ASN A 13 -3.99 -3.50 7.58
N ARG A 14 -5.03 -3.44 6.74
CA ARG A 14 -4.88 -3.21 5.30
C ARG A 14 -4.37 -1.82 5.00
N VAL A 15 -4.91 -0.79 5.66
CA VAL A 15 -4.43 0.59 5.55
C VAL A 15 -2.97 0.69 5.98
N ARG A 16 -2.57 0.08 7.11
CA ARG A 16 -1.17 0.05 7.56
C ARG A 16 -0.23 -0.62 6.56
N ARG A 17 -0.69 -1.70 5.90
CA ARG A 17 0.08 -2.35 4.83
C ARG A 17 0.27 -1.42 3.62
N ILE A 18 -0.77 -0.70 3.22
CA ILE A 18 -0.69 0.29 2.12
C ILE A 18 0.31 1.40 2.47
N LEU A 19 0.27 1.92 3.70
CA LEU A 19 1.23 2.92 4.17
C LEU A 19 2.68 2.42 4.04
N GLY A 20 2.98 1.20 4.49
CA GLY A 20 4.32 0.62 4.32
C GLY A 20 4.72 0.42 2.85
N GLN A 21 3.76 0.19 1.94
CA GLN A 21 4.04 0.15 0.50
C GLN A 21 4.37 1.56 -0.04
N CYS A 22 3.68 2.60 0.44
CA CYS A 22 3.99 3.99 0.08
C CYS A 22 5.38 4.40 0.58
N ASP A 23 5.75 4.05 1.82
CA ASP A 23 7.08 4.34 2.38
C ASP A 23 8.20 3.64 1.56
N ALA A 24 7.93 2.42 1.08
CA ALA A 24 8.85 1.70 0.21
C ALA A 24 8.99 2.36 -1.18
N LEU A 25 7.88 2.88 -1.73
CA LEU A 25 7.86 3.61 -3.00
C LEU A 25 8.62 4.93 -2.90
N ASP A 26 8.46 5.66 -1.80
CA ASP A 26 9.17 6.92 -1.55
C ASP A 26 10.69 6.69 -1.54
N ARG A 27 11.15 5.72 -0.74
CA ARG A 27 12.57 5.30 -0.70
C ARG A 27 13.09 4.82 -2.05
N ALA A 28 12.27 4.10 -2.82
CA ALA A 28 12.62 3.63 -4.16
C ALA A 28 12.87 4.80 -5.12
N ILE A 29 12.05 5.85 -5.03
CA ILE A 29 12.21 7.07 -5.82
C ILE A 29 13.47 7.84 -5.38
N GLU A 30 13.66 8.03 -4.07
CA GLU A 30 14.85 8.71 -3.52
C GLU A 30 16.16 8.02 -3.89
N THR A 31 16.18 6.69 -3.92
CA THR A 31 17.36 5.89 -4.26
C THR A 31 17.57 5.71 -5.77
N GLY A 32 16.65 6.22 -6.59
CA GLY A 32 16.78 6.22 -8.05
C GLY A 32 16.66 4.84 -8.68
N ILE A 33 15.78 3.96 -8.16
CA ILE A 33 15.59 2.63 -8.75
C ILE A 33 14.98 2.70 -10.15
N ARG A 34 14.97 1.57 -10.87
CA ARG A 34 14.52 1.54 -12.27
C ARG A 34 13.04 1.90 -12.38
N CYS A 35 12.68 2.71 -13.38
CA CYS A 35 11.28 3.13 -13.61
C CYS A 35 10.30 1.94 -13.67
N GLY A 36 10.72 0.79 -14.20
CA GLY A 36 9.90 -0.43 -14.23
C GLY A 36 9.53 -0.94 -12.84
N GLU A 37 10.45 -0.87 -11.88
CA GLU A 37 10.24 -1.30 -10.49
C GLU A 37 9.31 -0.31 -9.75
N VAL A 38 9.48 0.99 -10.00
CA VAL A 38 8.57 2.04 -9.50
C VAL A 38 7.15 1.80 -10.01
N MET A 39 6.97 1.53 -11.31
CA MET A 39 5.65 1.24 -11.88
C MET A 39 5.02 -0.03 -11.30
N GLN A 40 5.80 -1.07 -11.01
CA GLN A 40 5.32 -2.28 -10.35
C GLN A 40 4.82 -2.00 -8.93
N GLN A 41 5.55 -1.19 -8.16
CA GLN A 41 5.13 -0.80 -6.81
C GLN A 41 3.84 0.02 -6.83
N ILE A 42 3.71 0.98 -7.76
CA ILE A 42 2.46 1.75 -7.95
C ILE A 42 1.29 0.82 -8.31
N ALA A 43 1.49 -0.14 -9.20
CA ALA A 43 0.46 -1.11 -9.57
C ALA A 43 0.02 -1.97 -8.37
N ALA A 44 0.97 -2.39 -7.52
CA ALA A 44 0.69 -3.14 -6.30
C ALA A 44 -0.10 -2.31 -5.28
N ILE A 45 0.27 -1.04 -5.05
CA ILE A 45 -0.46 -0.12 -4.17
C ILE A 45 -1.89 0.08 -4.68
N ARG A 46 -2.07 0.34 -5.98
CA ARG A 46 -3.39 0.47 -6.60
C ARG A 46 -4.25 -0.79 -6.39
N GLY A 47 -3.66 -1.97 -6.52
CA GLY A 47 -4.33 -3.25 -6.24
C GLY A 47 -4.74 -3.38 -4.77
N ALA A 48 -3.86 -3.00 -3.85
CA ALA A 48 -4.13 -3.03 -2.41
C ALA A 48 -5.28 -2.07 -2.01
N ILE A 49 -5.31 -0.86 -2.59
CA ILE A 49 -6.41 0.11 -2.39
C ILE A 49 -7.73 -0.43 -2.93
N ARG A 50 -7.75 -1.00 -4.14
CA ARG A 50 -8.97 -1.58 -4.74
C ARG A 50 -9.54 -2.73 -3.91
N ALA A 51 -8.67 -3.47 -3.23
CA ALA A 51 -9.12 -4.57 -2.41
C ALA A 51 -9.78 -4.09 -1.11
N LEU A 52 -9.43 -2.89 -0.61
CA LEU A 52 -9.79 -2.35 0.71
C LEU A 52 -11.29 -2.41 0.99
#